data_AF-A0A2U1IY03-F1
#
_entry.id   AF-A0A2U1IY03-F1
#
_cell.length_a   1.000
_cell.length_b   1.000
_cell.length_c   1.000
_cell.angle_alpha   90.00
_cell.angle_beta   90.00
_cell.angle_gamma   90.00
#
_symmetry.space_group_name_H-M   'P 1'
#
loop_
_entity.id
_entity.type
_entity.pdbx_description
1 polymer ?
#
loop_
_entity_poly.entity_id
_entity_poly.type
_entity_poly.pdbx_seq_one_letter_code
_entity_poly.pdbx_strand_id
1 'polypeptide(L)'
;MKFSFFVLLTQVLFVRSAAVSVIDPVIKRTLGNQDISGDFSHPVSRYQQCIDDNGGKHTWDESDKTCYCMNDGSVSCTDNNISPEDQYQKCLEKHGPEKYIDKGILCSCDKSGKETCFGGNYLIYK
;
A
#
# COMPACT_ATOMS: atom_id res chain seq x y z
N MET A 1 -72.04 -3.52 -45.15
CA MET A 1 -72.59 -4.74 -44.55
C MET A 1 -71.80 -5.95 -45.04
N LYS A 2 -71.16 -6.67 -44.11
CA LYS A 2 -70.70 -8.09 -44.13
C LYS A 2 -69.73 -8.60 -45.23
N PHE A 3 -69.04 -9.68 -44.81
CA PHE A 3 -68.04 -10.53 -45.48
C PHE A 3 -66.58 -10.03 -45.39
N SER A 4 -65.59 -10.83 -45.02
CA SER A 4 -65.53 -12.19 -44.45
C SER A 4 -64.09 -12.37 -43.95
N PHE A 5 -63.91 -13.31 -43.03
CA PHE A 5 -62.67 -13.86 -42.48
C PHE A 5 -61.46 -13.82 -43.40
N PHE A 6 -60.26 -13.54 -42.87
CA PHE A 6 -59.20 -14.56 -42.76
C PHE A 6 -58.05 -14.01 -41.88
N VAL A 7 -57.79 -14.77 -40.84
CA VAL A 7 -56.68 -14.66 -39.90
C VAL A 7 -55.36 -14.70 -40.69
N LEU A 8 -54.60 -13.61 -40.69
CA LEU A 8 -53.20 -13.63 -41.11
C LEU A 8 -52.31 -13.70 -39.87
N LEU A 9 -52.12 -14.95 -39.45
CA LEU A 9 -50.95 -15.43 -38.71
C LEU A 9 -49.70 -15.09 -39.54
N THR A 10 -48.85 -14.20 -39.05
CA THR A 10 -47.40 -14.29 -39.31
C THR A 10 -46.70 -14.31 -37.97
N GLN A 11 -46.61 -15.53 -37.43
CA GLN A 11 -45.81 -15.84 -36.27
C GLN A 11 -44.34 -15.64 -36.64
N VAL A 12 -43.67 -14.66 -36.01
CA VAL A 12 -42.20 -14.64 -36.00
C VAL A 12 -41.78 -15.67 -34.95
N LEU A 13 -41.62 -16.92 -35.38
CA LEU A 13 -40.98 -17.96 -34.57
C LEU A 13 -39.49 -17.62 -34.48
N PHE A 14 -39.07 -17.05 -33.36
CA PHE A 14 -37.67 -17.09 -32.97
C PHE A 14 -37.30 -18.55 -32.73
N VAL A 15 -36.59 -19.13 -33.69
CA VAL A 15 -35.93 -20.44 -33.54
C VAL A 15 -34.93 -20.30 -32.40
N ARG A 16 -35.25 -20.88 -31.24
CA ARG A 16 -34.24 -21.17 -30.22
C ARG A 16 -33.43 -22.35 -30.71
N SER A 17 -32.24 -22.09 -31.25
CA SER A 17 -31.26 -23.14 -31.49
C SER A 17 -30.76 -23.65 -30.14
N ALA A 18 -31.29 -24.77 -29.67
CA ALA A 18 -30.63 -25.58 -28.65
C ALA A 18 -29.54 -26.39 -29.36
N ALA A 19 -28.31 -25.89 -29.36
CA ALA A 19 -27.15 -26.72 -29.66
C ALA A 19 -26.95 -27.65 -28.46
N VAL A 20 -27.52 -28.86 -28.54
CA VAL A 20 -27.16 -29.98 -27.65
C VAL A 20 -25.82 -30.49 -28.15
N SER A 21 -24.74 -29.99 -27.56
CA SER A 21 -23.42 -30.59 -27.74
C SER A 21 -23.40 -31.90 -26.97
N VAL A 22 -23.48 -33.01 -27.71
CA VAL A 22 -23.14 -34.34 -27.22
C VAL A 22 -21.65 -34.31 -26.91
N ILE A 23 -21.29 -34.32 -25.63
CA ILE A 23 -19.92 -34.56 -25.17
C ILE A 23 -19.97 -35.88 -24.39
N ASP A 24 -19.10 -36.80 -24.81
CA ASP A 24 -18.98 -38.18 -24.36
C ASP A 24 -18.93 -38.36 -22.83
N PRO A 25 -19.52 -39.44 -22.27
CA PRO A 25 -19.54 -39.69 -20.84
C PRO A 25 -18.31 -40.48 -20.41
N VAL A 26 -17.14 -39.84 -20.33
CA VAL A 26 -16.01 -40.39 -19.57
C VAL A 26 -15.42 -39.24 -18.74
N ILE A 27 -15.54 -39.39 -17.41
CA ILE A 27 -15.10 -38.47 -16.34
C ILE A 27 -16.14 -37.39 -15.93
N LYS A 28 -17.28 -37.83 -15.40
CA LYS A 28 -18.02 -37.09 -14.36
C LYS A 28 -18.25 -37.98 -13.13
N ARG A 29 -17.17 -38.21 -12.39
CA ARG A 29 -17.15 -38.48 -10.94
C ARG A 29 -15.89 -37.73 -10.50
N THR A 30 -15.97 -36.49 -10.03
CA THR A 30 -16.49 -36.13 -8.71
C THR A 30 -16.92 -34.66 -8.74
N LEU A 31 -18.23 -34.40 -8.81
CA LEU A 31 -18.78 -33.10 -8.42
C LEU A 31 -19.03 -33.20 -6.91
N GLY A 32 -17.99 -32.95 -6.14
CA GLY A 32 -18.00 -33.04 -4.69
C GLY A 32 -16.92 -32.13 -4.14
N ASN A 33 -17.30 -30.86 -3.97
CA ASN A 33 -16.69 -29.91 -3.06
C ASN A 33 -15.17 -29.70 -3.19
N GLN A 34 -14.77 -28.68 -3.94
CA GLN A 34 -13.46 -28.09 -3.73
C GLN A 34 -13.54 -26.59 -3.97
N ASP A 35 -13.80 -25.85 -2.88
CA ASP A 35 -13.28 -24.51 -2.70
C ASP A 35 -11.76 -24.59 -2.86
N ILE A 36 -11.27 -24.37 -4.07
CA ILE A 36 -9.84 -24.21 -4.31
C ILE A 36 -9.51 -22.76 -3.93
N SER A 37 -9.48 -22.49 -2.62
CA SER A 37 -8.52 -21.55 -2.05
C SER A 37 -7.14 -22.19 -2.15
N GLY A 38 -6.71 -22.43 -3.39
CA GLY A 38 -5.36 -22.86 -3.70
C GLY A 38 -4.48 -21.64 -3.58
N ASP A 39 -3.88 -21.48 -2.40
CA ASP A 39 -2.69 -20.66 -2.21
C ASP A 39 -1.64 -21.15 -3.21
N PHE A 40 -1.62 -20.53 -4.39
CA PHE A 40 -0.47 -20.57 -5.29
C PHE A 40 0.59 -19.70 -4.64
N SER A 41 1.17 -20.21 -3.54
CA SER A 41 2.33 -19.63 -2.89
C SER A 41 3.52 -19.76 -3.84
N HIS A 42 3.54 -18.93 -4.88
CA HIS A 42 4.81 -18.50 -5.44
C HIS A 42 5.58 -17.90 -4.26
N PRO A 43 6.81 -18.36 -3.98
CA PRO A 43 7.61 -17.71 -2.97
C PRO A 43 7.77 -16.25 -3.39
N VAL A 44 7.09 -15.35 -2.68
CA VAL A 44 7.20 -13.91 -2.87
C VAL A 44 8.66 -13.57 -2.62
N SER A 45 9.32 -12.94 -3.60
CA SER A 45 10.71 -12.54 -3.41
C SER A 45 10.78 -11.54 -2.26
N ARG A 46 11.89 -11.52 -1.50
CA ARG A 46 12.02 -10.54 -0.42
C ARG A 46 11.90 -9.10 -0.90
N TYR A 47 12.33 -8.84 -2.14
CA TYR A 47 12.11 -7.56 -2.80
C TYR A 47 10.63 -7.22 -2.95
N GLN A 48 9.82 -8.16 -3.43
CA GLN A 48 8.38 -7.95 -3.58
C GLN A 48 7.70 -7.79 -2.21
N GLN A 49 8.14 -8.55 -1.20
CA GLN A 49 7.67 -8.39 0.16
C GLN A 49 7.96 -6.99 0.71
N CYS A 50 9.16 -6.45 0.48
CA CYS A 50 9.49 -5.06 0.83
C CYS A 50 8.55 -4.05 0.17
N ILE A 51 8.22 -4.23 -1.11
CA ILE A 51 7.27 -3.36 -1.82
C ILE A 51 5.89 -3.43 -1.17
N ASP A 52 5.40 -4.63 -0.88
CA ASP A 52 4.07 -4.86 -0.31
C ASP A 52 3.97 -4.25 1.11
N ASP A 53 5.00 -4.45 1.93
CA ASP A 53 5.10 -3.90 3.29
C ASP A 53 5.14 -2.35 3.30
N ASN A 54 5.64 -1.73 2.22
CA ASN A 54 5.75 -0.27 2.07
C ASN A 54 4.66 0.33 1.17
N GLY A 55 3.47 -0.28 1.18
CA GLY A 55 2.29 0.28 0.53
C GLY A 55 2.32 0.16 -1.00
N GLY A 56 2.97 -0.89 -1.52
CA GLY A 56 3.12 -1.13 -2.95
C GLY A 56 4.16 -0.24 -3.63
N LYS A 57 5.06 0.39 -2.87
CA LYS A 57 6.03 1.36 -3.37
C LYS A 57 7.45 0.81 -3.28
N HIS A 58 8.16 0.86 -4.42
CA HIS A 58 9.61 0.63 -4.44
C HIS A 58 10.40 1.76 -3.77
N THR A 59 9.93 3.00 -3.91
CA THR A 59 10.56 4.20 -3.35
C THR A 59 9.50 5.06 -2.69
N TRP A 60 9.79 5.59 -1.51
CA TRP A 60 8.90 6.48 -0.78
C TRP A 60 9.69 7.54 -0.01
N ASP A 61 9.03 8.66 0.21
CA ASP A 61 9.56 9.75 1.02
C ASP A 61 9.09 9.61 2.46
N GLU A 62 10.04 9.66 3.38
CA GLU A 62 9.82 10.03 4.78
C GLU A 62 10.30 11.48 4.96
N SER A 63 9.85 12.14 6.03
CA SER A 63 9.98 13.60 6.19
C SER A 63 11.36 14.17 5.87
N ASP A 64 12.46 13.49 6.19
CA ASP A 64 13.85 13.87 5.94
C ASP A 64 14.62 12.96 4.98
N LYS A 65 14.02 11.89 4.46
CA LYS A 65 14.77 10.88 3.70
C LYS A 65 13.95 10.23 2.61
N THR A 66 14.61 9.89 1.52
CA THR A 66 14.06 9.02 0.49
C THR A 66 14.50 7.60 0.79
N CYS A 67 13.54 6.70 0.96
CA CYS A 67 13.78 5.28 1.20
C CYS A 67 13.41 4.44 -0.02
N TYR A 68 14.07 3.30 -0.21
CA TYR A 68 13.81 2.38 -1.31
C TYR A 68 14.12 0.92 -0.95
N CYS A 69 13.44 -0.01 -1.64
CA CYS A 69 13.69 -1.44 -1.51
C CYS A 69 14.91 -1.87 -2.31
N MET A 70 15.86 -2.54 -1.64
CA MET A 70 17.01 -3.19 -2.26
C MET A 70 16.62 -4.56 -2.84
N ASN A 71 17.38 -5.05 -3.81
CA ASN A 71 17.12 -6.35 -4.45
C ASN A 71 17.11 -7.55 -3.48
N ASP A 72 17.75 -7.44 -2.32
CA ASP A 72 17.76 -8.46 -1.27
C ASP A 72 16.56 -8.38 -0.30
N GLY A 73 15.68 -7.41 -0.51
CA GLY A 73 14.50 -7.09 0.30
C GLY A 73 14.77 -6.20 1.51
N SER A 74 15.99 -5.70 1.69
CA SER A 74 16.27 -4.68 2.72
C SER A 74 15.78 -3.30 2.27
N VAL A 75 15.60 -2.40 3.24
CA VAL A 75 15.30 -0.98 2.98
C VAL A 75 16.59 -0.18 3.10
N SER A 76 16.87 0.67 2.10
CA SER A 76 17.93 1.67 2.16
C SER A 76 17.30 3.06 2.12
N CYS A 77 17.80 3.98 2.95
CA CYS A 77 17.35 5.37 2.96
C CYS A 77 18.50 6.34 2.77
N THR A 78 18.25 7.42 2.05
CA THR A 78 19.19 8.51 1.83
C THR A 78 18.54 9.79 2.33
N ASP A 79 19.29 10.58 3.10
CA ASP A 79 18.82 11.88 3.56
C ASP A 79 18.51 12.79 2.37
N ASN A 80 17.33 13.40 2.40
CA ASN A 80 16.98 14.46 1.49
C ASN A 80 17.79 15.70 1.92
N ASN A 81 18.29 16.48 0.96
CA ASN A 81 18.87 17.79 1.26
C ASN A 81 17.74 18.73 1.73
N ILE A 82 17.35 18.59 3.00
CA ILE A 82 16.36 19.43 3.65
C ILE A 82 17.00 20.77 4.01
N SER A 83 16.23 21.85 3.81
CA SER A 83 16.73 23.18 4.11
C SER A 83 17.04 23.30 5.61
N PRO A 84 17.98 24.19 6.01
CA PRO A 84 18.24 24.43 7.43
C PRO A 84 16.99 24.85 8.22
N GLU A 85 16.02 25.51 7.57
CA GLU A 85 14.74 25.89 8.16
C GLU A 85 13.87 24.67 8.48
N ASP A 86 13.79 23.71 7.55
CA ASP A 86 13.06 22.44 7.76
C ASP A 86 13.70 21.62 8.87
N GLN A 87 15.03 21.63 8.97
CA GLN A 87 15.76 20.95 10.06
C GLN A 87 15.46 21.60 11.41
N TYR A 88 15.37 22.94 11.47
CA TYR A 88 14.98 23.66 12.67
C TYR A 88 13.56 23.31 13.13
N GLN A 89 12.58 23.29 12.21
CA GLN A 89 11.21 22.92 12.56
C GLN A 89 11.11 21.49 13.10
N LYS A 90 11.82 20.53 12.50
CA LYS A 90 11.85 19.14 13.02
C LYS A 90 12.41 19.03 14.42
N CYS A 91 13.45 19.81 14.73
CA CYS A 91 13.98 19.85 16.09
C CYS A 91 12.93 20.34 17.09
N LEU A 92 12.14 21.36 16.72
CA LEU A 92 11.00 21.82 17.52
C LEU A 92 9.87 20.79 17.62
N GLU A 93 9.53 20.08 16.55
CA GLU A 93 8.51 19.02 16.58
C GLU A 93 8.90 17.87 17.52
N LYS A 94 10.19 17.50 17.53
CA LYS A 94 10.72 16.40 18.35
C LYS A 94 10.84 16.76 19.82
N HIS A 95 11.29 17.96 20.14
CA HIS A 95 11.64 18.36 21.52
C HIS A 95 10.71 19.41 22.13
N GLY A 96 9.86 20.04 21.32
CA GLY A 96 8.97 21.12 21.69
C GLY A 96 9.64 22.50 21.54
N PRO A 97 9.89 23.23 22.65
CA PRO A 97 10.46 24.57 22.58
C PRO A 97 11.91 24.56 22.06
N GLU A 98 12.36 25.74 21.58
CA GLU A 98 13.74 25.96 21.11
C GLU A 98 14.78 25.54 22.17
N LYS A 99 14.46 25.72 23.46
CA LYS A 99 15.28 25.29 24.59
C LYS A 99 14.52 24.29 25.44
N TYR A 100 15.12 23.14 25.70
CA TYR A 100 14.51 22.05 26.46
C TYR A 100 15.53 21.38 27.37
N ILE A 101 15.03 20.62 28.36
CA ILE A 101 15.87 19.83 29.27
C ILE A 101 15.78 18.38 28.83
N ASP A 102 16.91 17.79 28.43
CA ASP A 102 17.04 16.35 28.24
C ASP A 102 17.98 15.77 29.30
N LYS A 103 17.50 14.81 30.09
CA LYS A 103 18.27 14.13 31.14
C LYS A 103 19.03 15.09 32.08
N GLY A 104 18.42 16.23 32.41
CA GLY A 104 18.99 17.24 33.29
C GLY A 104 19.99 18.20 32.62
N ILE A 105 20.25 18.04 31.33
CA ILE A 105 21.12 18.90 30.52
C ILE A 105 20.27 19.89 29.74
N LEU A 106 20.69 21.15 29.69
CA LEU A 106 20.04 22.16 28.85
C LEU A 106 20.49 21.95 27.40
N CYS A 107 19.53 21.74 26.51
CA CYS A 107 19.75 21.60 25.07
C CYS A 107 18.97 22.67 24.30
N SER A 108 19.41 22.96 23.07
CA SER A 108 18.75 23.89 22.17
C SER A 108 18.82 23.50 20.71
N CYS A 109 17.75 23.80 19.97
CA CYS A 109 17.71 23.77 18.51
C CYS A 109 18.27 25.09 17.95
N ASP A 110 19.35 25.05 17.18
CA ASP A 110 19.82 26.24 16.46
C ASP A 110 19.08 26.42 15.11
N LYS A 111 19.20 27.61 14.50
CA LYS A 111 18.51 27.93 13.23
C LYS A 111 18.98 27.11 12.03
N SER A 112 20.07 26.35 12.16
CA SER A 112 20.48 25.37 11.16
C SER A 112 19.83 24.00 11.35
N GLY A 113 19.07 23.83 12.44
CA GLY A 113 18.47 22.57 12.85
C GLY A 113 19.38 21.66 13.65
N LYS A 114 20.60 22.12 13.96
CA LYS A 114 21.53 21.36 14.78
C LYS A 114 21.16 21.51 16.26
N GLU A 115 21.18 20.37 16.94
CA GLU A 115 21.01 20.29 18.39
C GLU A 115 22.35 20.56 19.10
N THR A 116 22.31 21.43 20.11
CA THR A 116 23.46 21.69 20.99
C THR A 116 23.05 21.53 22.44
N CYS A 117 23.77 20.69 23.18
CA CYS A 117 23.58 20.51 24.62
C CYS A 117 24.76 21.11 25.39
N PHE A 118 24.45 21.96 26.37
CA PHE A 118 25.44 22.68 27.15
C PHE A 118 25.83 21.83 28.37
N GLY A 119 27.07 21.32 28.37
CA GLY A 119 27.58 20.45 29.44
C GLY A 119 27.45 21.10 30.83
N GLY A 120 26.61 20.50 31.67
CA GLY A 120 26.29 20.94 33.03
C GLY A 120 24.87 20.54 33.37
N ASN A 121 24.65 19.91 34.54
CA ASN A 121 23.29 19.61 34.97
C ASN A 121 22.58 20.94 35.29
N TYR A 122 21.61 21.34 34.47
CA TYR A 122 20.83 22.55 34.70
C TYR A 122 20.01 22.45 36.00
N LEU A 123 19.68 21.22 36.43
CA LEU A 123 18.95 20.93 37.65
C LEU A 123 19.72 21.23 38.94
N ILE A 124 21.05 21.47 38.90
CA ILE A 124 21.82 21.86 40.10
C ILE A 124 21.82 23.39 40.31
N TYR A 125 21.35 24.17 39.34
CA TYR A 125 21.42 25.64 39.35
C TYR A 125 20.05 26.32 39.55
N LYS A 126 18.99 25.56 39.84
CA LYS A 126 17.66 26.04 40.23
C LYS A 126 17.34 25.56 41.64
#